data_AF-A0A9P3B976-F1
#
_entry.id   AF-A0A9P3B976-F1
#
_cell.length_a   1.000
_cell.length_b   1.000
_cell.length_c   1.000
_cell.angle_alpha   90.00
_cell.angle_beta   90.00
_cell.angle_gamma   90.00
#
_symmetry.space_group_name_H-M   'P 1'
#
loop_
_entity.id
_entity.type
_entity.pdbx_description
1 polymer ?
#
loop_
_entity_poly.entity_id
_entity_poly.type
_entity_poly.pdbx_seq_one_letter_code
_entity_poly.pdbx_strand_id
1 'polypeptide(L)'
;MCPTWKHLPTGQPMGELMFNAIKDLGAEIAAYMESLSVRDKFTGSEGRPKGSGMPNFIFYATPRTAFNRMVDVFTLGGRLIEPEMDRAIETLRILWSARPTDDEDISPQNPHRCAGVMFKFEIWPGAKGPVPKIYLPAAYYGKPNLEIAEGMDVFKSQGWDQPFHSYKQNFVKAL
;
A
#
# COMPACT_ATOMS: atom_id res chain seq x y z
N MET A 1 6.92 14.72 -2.85
CA MET A 1 6.65 15.96 -2.08
C MET A 1 5.97 15.58 -0.77
N CYS A 2 6.34 16.15 0.37
CA CYS A 2 5.64 15.92 1.64
C CYS A 2 4.56 17.01 1.82
N PRO A 3 3.28 16.70 1.59
CA PRO A 3 2.19 17.70 1.58
C PRO A 3 1.91 18.33 2.95
N THR A 4 2.44 17.77 4.04
CA THR A 4 2.26 18.27 5.42
C THR A 4 2.59 19.75 5.56
N TRP A 5 3.68 20.21 4.93
CA TRP A 5 4.12 21.60 5.01
C TRP A 5 3.20 22.59 4.29
N LYS A 6 2.39 22.10 3.35
CA LYS A 6 1.37 22.90 2.64
C LYS A 6 0.01 22.78 3.33
N HIS A 7 -0.33 21.60 3.85
CA HIS A 7 -1.54 21.35 4.62
C HIS A 7 -1.65 22.25 5.86
N LEU A 8 -0.59 22.33 6.68
CA LEU A 8 -0.60 23.08 7.94
C LEU A 8 -1.00 24.56 7.77
N PRO A 9 -0.44 25.32 6.80
CA PRO A 9 -0.85 26.71 6.58
C PRO A 9 -2.13 26.88 5.74
N THR A 10 -2.46 25.97 4.81
CA THR A 10 -3.62 26.16 3.92
C THR A 10 -4.92 25.56 4.45
N GLY A 11 -4.84 24.66 5.45
CA GLY A 11 -5.99 23.89 5.94
C GLY A 11 -6.56 22.86 4.94
N GLN A 12 -6.02 22.81 3.71
CA GLN A 12 -6.53 21.92 2.67
C GLN A 12 -6.21 20.46 3.00
N PRO A 13 -7.16 19.50 2.87
CA PRO A 13 -6.91 18.09 3.12
C PRO A 13 -5.69 17.59 2.35
N MET A 14 -4.83 16.84 3.04
CA MET A 14 -3.54 16.40 2.52
C MET A 14 -3.67 15.53 1.25
N GLY A 15 -4.71 14.70 1.19
CA GLY A 15 -5.05 13.93 -0.01
C GLY A 15 -5.43 14.83 -1.19
N GLU A 16 -6.22 15.87 -0.95
CA GLU A 16 -6.63 16.82 -1.99
C GLU A 16 -5.45 17.62 -2.55
N LEU A 17 -4.52 18.03 -1.68
CA LEU A 17 -3.25 18.67 -2.08
C LEU A 17 -2.42 17.76 -3.00
N MET A 18 -2.35 16.45 -2.71
CA MET A 18 -1.62 15.50 -3.56
C MET A 18 -2.33 15.26 -4.89
N PHE A 19 -3.64 15.04 -4.88
CA PHE A 19 -4.41 14.80 -6.10
C PHE A 19 -4.44 16.04 -7.01
N ASN A 20 -4.61 17.23 -6.45
CA ASN A 20 -4.60 18.47 -7.24
C ASN A 20 -3.21 18.76 -7.80
N ALA A 21 -2.13 18.58 -7.01
CA ALA A 21 -0.77 18.72 -7.52
C ALA A 21 -0.45 17.76 -8.68
N ILE A 22 -1.06 16.56 -8.69
CA ILE A 22 -0.92 15.62 -9.81
C ILE A 22 -1.78 16.06 -11.01
N LYS A 23 -3.00 16.56 -10.78
CA LYS A 23 -3.88 17.08 -11.86
C LYS A 23 -3.34 18.35 -12.52
N ASP A 24 -2.64 19.20 -11.77
CA ASP A 24 -2.06 20.47 -12.24
C ASP A 24 -0.86 20.28 -13.17
N LEU A 25 -0.36 19.05 -13.37
CA LEU A 25 0.71 18.73 -14.31
C LEU A 25 0.26 18.75 -15.80
N GLY A 26 -1.01 19.07 -16.09
CA GLY A 26 -1.47 19.43 -17.44
C GLY A 26 -1.67 18.28 -18.43
N ALA A 27 -1.29 18.45 -19.70
CA ALA A 27 -1.54 17.44 -20.75
C ALA A 27 -0.75 16.13 -20.54
N GLU A 28 0.33 16.16 -19.76
CA GLU A 28 1.23 15.02 -19.51
C GLU A 28 0.57 13.93 -18.65
N ILE A 29 -0.48 14.28 -17.92
CA ILE A 29 -1.18 13.39 -16.98
C ILE A 29 -2.39 12.72 -17.64
N ALA A 30 -2.77 13.10 -18.87
CA ALA A 30 -3.93 12.53 -19.57
C ALA A 30 -3.92 10.99 -19.60
N ALA A 31 -2.73 10.40 -19.77
CA ALA A 31 -2.57 8.95 -19.74
C ALA A 31 -2.81 8.33 -18.34
N TYR A 32 -2.64 9.08 -17.25
CA TYR A 32 -2.81 8.63 -15.87
C TYR A 32 -4.19 8.93 -15.30
N MET A 33 -4.99 9.75 -15.99
CA MET A 33 -6.30 10.22 -15.48
C MET A 33 -7.26 9.07 -15.17
N GLU A 34 -7.24 7.97 -15.93
CA GLU A 34 -8.06 6.81 -15.62
C GLU A 34 -7.66 6.19 -14.28
N SER A 35 -6.36 5.91 -14.07
CA SER A 35 -5.85 5.37 -12.80
C SER A 35 -6.07 6.34 -11.63
N LEU A 36 -6.07 7.66 -11.87
CA LEU A 36 -6.36 8.67 -10.84
C LEU A 36 -7.86 8.91 -10.60
N SER A 37 -8.73 8.52 -11.52
CA SER A 37 -10.17 8.75 -11.47
C SER A 37 -10.94 7.87 -10.48
N VAL A 38 -10.23 7.16 -9.59
CA VAL A 38 -10.86 6.29 -8.56
C VAL A 38 -11.79 7.07 -7.59
N ARG A 39 -11.91 8.39 -7.71
CA ARG A 39 -12.93 9.17 -7.00
C ARG A 39 -14.20 9.49 -7.81
N ASP A 40 -14.16 9.49 -9.13
CA ASP A 40 -15.29 9.94 -9.96
C ASP A 40 -15.37 9.13 -11.26
N LYS A 41 -16.42 8.32 -11.41
CA LYS A 41 -16.85 7.85 -12.74
C LYS A 41 -17.16 9.10 -13.56
N PHE A 42 -16.36 9.38 -14.58
CA PHE A 42 -16.76 10.33 -15.62
C PHE A 42 -16.51 9.77 -17.02
N THR A 43 -17.59 9.82 -17.77
CA THR A 43 -17.81 9.54 -19.18
C THR A 43 -16.90 10.33 -20.11
N GLY A 44 -16.51 9.71 -21.24
CA GLY A 44 -16.24 10.43 -22.49
C GLY A 44 -14.90 10.17 -23.18
N SER A 45 -15.00 9.53 -24.36
CA SER A 45 -14.08 9.54 -25.52
C SER A 45 -12.67 8.93 -25.44
N GLU A 46 -12.55 7.82 -26.19
CA GLU A 46 -11.57 7.46 -27.23
C GLU A 46 -10.06 7.76 -27.12
N GLY A 47 -9.28 6.70 -27.40
CA GLY A 47 -7.92 6.77 -27.92
C GLY A 47 -6.81 6.79 -26.87
N ARG A 48 -6.31 5.61 -26.45
CA ARG A 48 -5.14 5.54 -25.56
C ARG A 48 -3.84 5.34 -26.32
N PRO A 49 -2.85 6.23 -26.15
CA PRO A 49 -1.46 5.85 -26.36
C PRO A 49 -1.03 4.91 -25.23
N LYS A 50 -0.44 3.76 -25.57
CA LYS A 50 0.34 2.96 -24.61
C LYS A 50 1.59 3.75 -24.27
N GLY A 51 1.57 4.47 -23.14
CA GLY A 51 2.68 5.29 -22.69
C GLY A 51 3.80 4.44 -22.08
N SER A 52 5.01 4.57 -22.61
CA SER A 52 6.28 4.09 -22.03
C SER A 52 6.76 4.95 -20.85
N GLY A 53 5.84 5.37 -19.98
CA GLY A 53 6.11 6.32 -18.89
C GLY A 53 6.48 5.66 -17.57
N MET A 54 7.27 6.35 -16.74
CA MET A 54 7.52 5.93 -15.35
C MET A 54 6.26 6.11 -14.49
N PRO A 55 6.03 5.23 -13.50
CA PRO A 55 4.86 5.34 -12.63
C PRO A 55 4.96 6.56 -11.70
N ASN A 56 3.80 7.16 -11.42
CA ASN A 56 3.66 8.12 -10.33
C ASN A 56 3.31 7.40 -9.02
N PHE A 57 3.77 7.92 -7.89
CA PHE A 57 3.57 7.28 -6.58
C PHE A 57 2.86 8.20 -5.59
N ILE A 58 1.79 7.71 -4.97
CA ILE A 58 1.15 8.35 -3.81
C ILE A 58 1.43 7.50 -2.59
N PHE A 59 1.91 8.14 -1.52
CA PHE A 59 2.12 7.49 -0.22
C PHE A 59 1.08 7.95 0.79
N TYR A 60 0.50 7.01 1.53
CA TYR A 60 -0.43 7.28 2.62
C TYR A 60 0.01 6.49 3.85
N ALA A 61 0.09 7.14 5.01
CA ALA A 61 0.46 6.50 6.26
C ALA A 61 -0.65 6.73 7.29
N THR A 62 -0.97 5.69 8.07
CA THR A 62 -2.00 5.73 9.11
C THR A 62 -1.54 4.96 10.35
N PRO A 63 -1.84 5.46 11.57
CA PRO A 63 -1.64 4.69 12.80
C PRO A 63 -2.71 3.60 12.99
N ARG A 64 -3.76 3.57 12.15
CA ARG A 64 -4.83 2.58 12.23
C ARG A 64 -4.32 1.24 11.71
N THR A 65 -4.24 0.25 12.58
CA THR A 65 -3.66 -1.09 12.34
C THR A 65 -4.70 -2.20 12.29
N ALA A 66 -5.98 -1.91 12.58
CA ALA A 66 -7.06 -2.88 12.41
C ALA A 66 -7.08 -3.44 10.98
N PHE A 67 -7.23 -4.75 10.83
CA PHE A 67 -7.11 -5.44 9.55
C PHE A 67 -8.14 -4.94 8.52
N ASN A 68 -9.40 -4.81 8.93
CA ASN A 68 -10.46 -4.23 8.10
C ASN A 68 -10.10 -2.82 7.60
N ARG A 69 -9.46 -1.98 8.41
CA ARG A 69 -8.99 -0.65 8.00
C ARG A 69 -7.85 -0.73 7.01
N MET A 70 -6.92 -1.67 7.18
CA MET A 70 -5.87 -1.89 6.20
C MET A 70 -6.45 -2.35 4.86
N VAL A 71 -7.43 -3.27 4.86
CA VAL A 71 -8.12 -3.72 3.65
C VAL A 71 -8.90 -2.59 3.00
N ASP A 72 -9.63 -1.78 3.77
CA ASP A 72 -10.31 -0.59 3.27
C ASP A 72 -9.35 0.33 2.53
N VAL A 73 -8.18 0.64 3.11
CA VAL A 73 -7.21 1.52 2.45
C VAL A 73 -6.58 0.82 1.24
N PHE A 74 -6.17 -0.44 1.39
CA PHE A 74 -5.51 -1.23 0.34
C PHE A 74 -6.37 -1.37 -0.91
N THR A 75 -7.69 -1.52 -0.73
CA THR A 75 -8.68 -1.65 -1.82
C THR A 75 -9.28 -0.31 -2.26
N LEU A 76 -8.83 0.81 -1.66
CA LEU A 76 -9.45 2.13 -1.83
C LEU A 76 -10.96 2.12 -1.53
N GLY A 77 -11.38 1.39 -0.51
CA GLY A 77 -12.75 1.21 -0.06
C GLY A 77 -13.56 0.35 -1.03
N GLY A 78 -12.98 -0.77 -1.47
CA GLY A 78 -13.59 -1.71 -2.41
C GLY A 78 -13.64 -1.22 -3.87
N ARG A 79 -12.88 -0.18 -4.22
CA ARG A 79 -12.84 0.37 -5.59
C ARG A 79 -11.83 -0.33 -6.49
N LEU A 80 -10.81 -0.94 -5.91
CA LEU A 80 -9.87 -1.80 -6.62
C LEU A 80 -10.42 -3.22 -6.64
N ILE A 81 -11.09 -3.57 -7.73
CA ILE A 81 -11.71 -4.89 -7.94
C ILE A 81 -10.95 -5.56 -9.08
N GLU A 82 -9.81 -6.15 -8.75
CA GLU A 82 -9.04 -6.98 -9.67
C GLU A 82 -9.10 -8.45 -9.22
N PRO A 83 -9.07 -9.43 -10.14
CA PRO A 83 -9.12 -10.86 -9.80
C PRO A 83 -8.07 -11.30 -8.77
N GLU A 84 -6.93 -10.62 -8.74
CA GLU A 84 -5.81 -10.89 -7.85
C GLU A 84 -5.99 -10.28 -6.45
N MET A 85 -6.94 -9.36 -6.27
CA MET A 85 -7.13 -8.62 -5.02
C MET A 85 -7.53 -9.53 -3.87
N ASP A 86 -8.41 -10.51 -4.10
CA ASP A 86 -8.83 -11.46 -3.07
C ASP A 86 -7.65 -12.30 -2.55
N ARG A 87 -6.79 -12.76 -3.47
CA ARG A 87 -5.55 -13.48 -3.10
C ARG A 87 -4.59 -12.59 -2.33
N ALA A 88 -4.48 -11.31 -2.71
CA ALA A 88 -3.64 -10.35 -2.03
C ALA A 88 -4.14 -10.07 -0.60
N ILE A 89 -5.45 -9.91 -0.42
CA ILE A 89 -6.09 -9.74 0.90
C ILE A 89 -5.87 -10.98 1.77
N GLU A 90 -6.02 -12.18 1.21
CA GLU A 90 -5.78 -13.42 1.96
C GLU A 90 -4.31 -13.55 2.36
N THR A 91 -3.37 -13.24 1.45
CA THR A 91 -1.94 -13.21 1.77
C THR A 91 -1.65 -12.19 2.87
N LEU A 92 -2.25 -11.01 2.78
CA LEU A 92 -2.12 -9.97 3.80
C LEU A 92 -2.68 -10.44 5.14
N ARG A 93 -3.79 -11.19 5.15
CA ARG A 93 -4.34 -11.81 6.37
C ARG A 93 -3.35 -12.76 7.00
N ILE A 94 -2.75 -13.67 6.22
CA ILE A 94 -1.77 -14.62 6.75
C ILE A 94 -0.52 -13.89 7.30
N LEU A 95 -0.06 -12.84 6.61
CA LEU A 95 1.07 -12.03 7.08
C LEU A 95 0.74 -11.24 8.35
N TRP A 96 -0.51 -10.84 8.54
CA TRP A 96 -0.96 -10.09 9.71
C TRP A 96 -1.35 -11.00 10.90
N SER A 97 -1.88 -12.19 10.63
CA SER A 97 -2.41 -13.16 11.60
C SER A 97 -1.34 -13.79 12.50
N ALA A 98 -0.07 -13.44 12.33
CA ALA A 98 0.98 -13.71 13.31
C ALA A 98 0.78 -12.96 14.65
N ARG A 99 -0.44 -12.47 14.94
CA ARG A 99 -0.78 -11.56 16.03
C ARG A 99 -2.16 -11.90 16.66
N PRO A 100 -2.43 -11.41 17.89
CA PRO A 100 -3.56 -11.92 18.69
C PRO A 100 -4.96 -11.36 18.35
N THR A 101 -5.12 -10.28 17.56
CA THR A 101 -6.46 -9.75 17.20
C THR A 101 -6.44 -9.08 15.82
N ASP A 102 -7.31 -9.52 14.91
CA ASP A 102 -7.35 -9.00 13.54
C ASP A 102 -8.09 -7.66 13.41
N ASP A 103 -9.15 -7.40 14.16
CA ASP A 103 -10.09 -6.31 13.84
C ASP A 103 -10.03 -5.07 14.74
N GLU A 104 -9.13 -5.04 15.72
CA GLU A 104 -8.91 -3.90 16.61
C GLU A 104 -7.61 -3.16 16.26
N ASP A 105 -7.60 -1.85 16.48
CA ASP A 105 -6.35 -1.10 16.37
C ASP A 105 -5.45 -1.45 17.55
N ILE A 106 -4.23 -1.87 17.21
CA ILE A 106 -3.21 -2.21 18.19
C ILE A 106 -2.38 -0.96 18.45
N SER A 107 -2.13 -0.66 19.73
CA SER A 107 -1.15 0.34 20.12
C SER A 107 0.24 -0.29 20.14
N PRO A 108 1.26 0.35 19.55
CA PRO A 108 2.62 -0.21 19.53
C PRO A 108 3.16 -0.27 20.96
N GLN A 109 4.01 -1.27 21.24
CA GLN A 109 4.67 -1.37 22.56
C GLN A 109 5.51 -0.12 22.88
N ASN A 110 6.04 0.52 21.83
CA ASN A 110 6.75 1.79 21.94
C ASN A 110 6.18 2.78 20.89
N PRO A 111 5.53 3.89 21.31
CA PRO A 111 5.02 4.90 20.40
C PRO A 111 6.12 5.48 19.51
N HIS A 112 6.08 5.15 18.22
CA HIS A 112 7.07 5.62 17.26
C HIS A 112 6.38 6.08 15.97
N ARG A 113 6.91 7.13 15.33
CA ARG A 113 6.33 7.69 14.09
C ARG A 113 6.28 6.69 12.92
N CYS A 114 7.14 5.67 12.94
CA CYS A 114 7.18 4.58 11.95
C CYS A 114 6.36 3.35 12.37
N ALA A 115 5.63 3.42 13.48
CA ALA A 115 4.69 2.39 13.90
C ALA A 115 3.34 2.51 13.16
N GLY A 116 3.22 3.36 12.13
CA GLY A 116 2.06 3.38 11.25
C GLY A 116 2.17 2.34 10.14
N VAL A 117 1.03 1.93 9.59
CA VAL A 117 0.97 1.22 8.31
C VAL A 117 1.13 2.24 7.19
N MET A 118 1.95 1.92 6.20
CA MET A 118 2.14 2.77 5.02
C MET A 118 1.67 2.07 3.77
N PHE A 119 1.03 2.82 2.90
CA PHE A 119 0.51 2.40 1.62
C PHE A 119 1.20 3.21 0.53
N LYS A 120 1.54 2.56 -0.56
CA LYS A 120 2.04 3.18 -1.78
C LYS A 120 1.12 2.77 -2.91
N PHE A 121 0.58 3.74 -3.62
CA PHE A 121 -0.24 3.54 -4.80
C PHE A 121 0.57 3.92 -6.04
N GLU A 122 0.81 2.95 -6.91
CA GLU A 122 1.51 3.16 -8.18
C GLU A 122 0.50 3.43 -9.29
N ILE A 123 0.61 4.59 -9.91
CA ILE A 123 -0.30 5.06 -10.93
C ILE A 123 0.44 4.95 -12.25
N TRP A 124 -0.03 4.05 -13.11
CA TRP A 124 0.57 3.75 -14.39
C TRP A 124 -0.20 4.41 -15.55
N PRO A 125 0.48 4.88 -16.60
CA PRO A 125 -0.19 5.33 -17.81
C PRO A 125 -1.09 4.24 -18.40
N GLY A 126 -2.36 4.56 -18.65
CA GLY A 126 -3.35 3.70 -19.28
C GLY A 126 -3.84 2.54 -18.42
N ALA A 127 -3.44 2.45 -17.15
CA ALA A 127 -3.96 1.48 -16.21
C ALA A 127 -5.34 1.87 -15.69
N LYS A 128 -6.20 0.87 -15.49
CA LYS A 128 -7.58 1.04 -15.01
C LYS A 128 -7.70 1.55 -13.58
N GLY A 129 -6.66 1.34 -12.79
CA GLY A 129 -6.59 1.75 -11.39
C GLY A 129 -5.13 1.79 -10.91
N PRO A 130 -4.88 2.33 -9.71
CA PRO A 130 -3.57 2.30 -9.08
C PRO A 130 -3.26 0.90 -8.54
N VAL A 131 -1.99 0.54 -8.53
CA VAL A 131 -1.50 -0.70 -7.92
C VAL A 131 -1.11 -0.43 -6.47
N PRO A 132 -1.79 -1.02 -5.48
CA PRO A 132 -1.50 -0.80 -4.08
C PRO A 132 -0.32 -1.67 -3.61
N LYS A 133 0.51 -1.11 -2.74
CA LYS A 133 1.56 -1.80 -1.97
C LYS A 133 1.43 -1.39 -0.51
N ILE A 134 1.59 -2.34 0.40
CA ILE A 134 1.49 -2.13 1.85
C ILE A 134 2.82 -2.41 2.52
N TYR A 135 3.19 -1.58 3.48
CA TYR A 135 4.35 -1.72 4.34
C TYR A 135 3.87 -1.94 5.76
N LEU A 136 4.10 -3.14 6.28
CA LEU A 136 3.72 -3.53 7.64
C LEU A 136 4.79 -3.08 8.64
N PRO A 137 4.41 -2.43 9.75
CA PRO A 137 5.36 -1.97 10.78
C PRO A 137 5.81 -3.14 11.69
N ALA A 138 6.38 -4.19 11.11
CA ALA A 138 6.71 -5.43 11.81
C ALA A 138 7.62 -5.21 13.05
N ALA A 139 8.54 -4.24 13.01
CA ALA A 139 9.44 -3.94 14.12
C ALA A 139 8.74 -3.40 15.40
N TYR A 140 7.52 -2.86 15.30
CA TYR A 140 6.85 -2.16 16.41
C TYR A 140 5.72 -2.95 17.07
N TYR A 141 5.29 -4.02 16.42
CA TYR A 141 4.15 -4.83 16.82
C TYR A 141 4.36 -6.31 16.53
N GLY A 142 5.43 -6.65 15.83
CA GLY A 142 5.77 -8.01 15.52
C GLY A 142 6.39 -8.70 16.72
N LYS A 143 6.44 -10.02 16.58
CA LYS A 143 7.17 -10.88 17.49
C LYS A 143 8.69 -10.61 17.38
N PRO A 144 9.53 -11.15 18.28
CA PRO A 144 10.98 -11.11 18.12
C PRO A 144 11.39 -11.44 16.67
N ASN A 145 12.40 -10.77 16.14
CA ASN A 145 12.75 -10.85 14.71
C ASN A 145 12.90 -12.30 14.19
N LEU A 146 13.32 -13.22 15.06
CA LEU A 146 13.43 -14.64 14.74
C LEU A 146 12.08 -15.31 14.46
N GLU A 147 11.03 -14.96 15.22
CA GLU A 147 9.67 -15.46 14.99
C GLU A 147 9.06 -14.85 13.71
N ILE A 148 9.40 -13.59 13.39
CA ILE A 148 9.04 -13.01 12.09
C ILE A 148 9.70 -13.81 10.97
N ALA A 149 11.00 -14.10 11.10
CA ALA A 149 11.75 -14.88 10.11
C ALA A 149 11.23 -16.32 9.94
N GLU A 150 10.69 -16.93 11.00
CA GLU A 150 9.98 -18.21 10.95
C GLU A 150 8.65 -18.10 10.18
N GLY A 151 7.89 -17.02 10.42
CA GLY A 151 6.63 -16.76 9.71
C GLY A 151 6.79 -16.56 8.19
N MET A 152 8.00 -16.23 7.72
CA MET A 152 8.30 -16.08 6.29
C MET A 152 8.21 -17.40 5.51
N ASP A 153 8.10 -18.55 6.17
CA ASP A 153 7.82 -19.82 5.50
C ASP A 153 6.43 -19.83 4.80
N VAL A 154 5.55 -18.87 5.12
CA VAL A 154 4.31 -18.63 4.34
C VAL A 154 4.60 -18.46 2.85
N PHE A 155 5.74 -17.88 2.46
CA PHE A 155 6.08 -17.70 1.05
C PHE A 155 6.25 -19.03 0.30
N LYS A 156 6.63 -20.11 0.99
CA LYS A 156 6.67 -21.45 0.41
C LYS A 156 5.26 -21.94 0.05
N SER A 157 4.28 -21.69 0.93
CA SER A 157 2.88 -22.03 0.66
C SER A 157 2.29 -21.29 -0.55
N GLN A 158 2.92 -20.18 -0.96
CA GLN A 158 2.56 -19.37 -2.13
C GLN A 158 3.37 -19.74 -3.39
N GLY A 159 4.19 -20.79 -3.33
CA GLY A 159 5.04 -21.25 -4.45
C GLY A 159 6.29 -20.40 -4.68
N TRP A 160 6.68 -19.56 -3.70
CA TRP A 160 7.90 -18.73 -3.77
C TRP A 160 9.07 -19.43 -3.08
N ASP A 161 9.34 -20.66 -3.49
CA ASP A 161 10.29 -21.54 -2.78
C ASP A 161 11.75 -21.10 -2.97
N GLN A 162 12.12 -20.62 -4.16
CA GLN A 162 13.52 -20.36 -4.51
C GLN A 162 14.17 -19.15 -3.81
N PRO A 163 13.54 -17.96 -3.70
CA PRO A 163 14.17 -16.83 -3.03
C PRO A 163 14.16 -16.93 -1.49
N PHE A 164 13.29 -17.78 -0.93
CA PHE A 164 13.01 -17.80 0.51
C PHE A 164 13.40 -19.12 1.22
N HIS A 165 13.90 -20.14 0.50
CA HIS A 165 14.34 -21.44 1.05
C HIS A 165 15.21 -21.31 2.31
N SER A 166 16.11 -20.32 2.33
CA SER A 166 17.06 -20.10 3.41
C SER A 166 16.81 -18.80 4.17
N TYR A 167 15.61 -18.22 4.13
CA TYR A 167 15.37 -16.89 4.72
C TYR A 167 15.79 -16.83 6.19
N LYS A 168 15.28 -17.75 7.03
CA LYS A 168 15.66 -17.85 8.45
C LYS A 168 17.17 -18.08 8.64
N GLN A 169 17.77 -18.96 7.84
CA GLN A 169 19.19 -19.28 7.93
C GLN A 169 20.07 -18.07 7.57
N ASN A 170 19.68 -17.31 6.55
CA ASN A 170 20.35 -16.09 6.14
C ASN A 170 20.14 -14.96 7.15
N PHE A 171 18.93 -14.86 7.71
CA PHE A 171 18.61 -13.92 8.78
C PHE A 171 19.50 -14.14 10.00
N VAL A 172 19.63 -15.39 10.48
CA VAL A 172 20.49 -15.74 11.63
C VAL A 172 21.97 -15.44 11.35
N LYS A 173 22.46 -15.66 10.12
CA LYS A 173 23.83 -15.32 9.74
C LYS A 173 24.13 -13.81 9.74
N ALA A 174 23.10 -12.98 9.71
CA ALA A 174 23.21 -11.53 9.65
C ALA A 174 23.00 -10.84 11.01
N LEU A 175 22.73 -11.60 12.09
CA LEU A 175 22.68 -11.12 13.47
C LEU A 175 24.09 -11.10 14.08
#